data_AF-A0AAN8X970-F1
#
_entry.id   AF-A0AAN8X970-F1
#
_cell.length_a   1.000
_cell.length_b   1.000
_cell.length_c   1.000
_cell.angle_alpha   90.00
_cell.angle_beta   90.00
_cell.angle_gamma   90.00
#
_symmetry.space_group_name_H-M   'P 1'
#
loop_
_entity.id
_entity.type
_entity.pdbx_description
1 polymer ?
#
loop_
_entity_poly.entity_id
_entity_poly.type
_entity_poly.pdbx_seq_one_letter_code
_entity_poly.pdbx_strand_id
1 'polypeptide(L)'
;MDLDRQFLSAHLETPVIENVKYRYSMYYTTELGHHPQGFFSFKYSDANGAERRSAATAFQPTYARRAFPCFDEPALKATFNISLARQTNMTAISNMPLRSTKRMTKWPVQYVMRGTILKSDFQCLQADTNKIWARKEVLHEAKYALDITSSVCKFFEEYFNISYPLPKLDVIALPSSNMMAFEAWGTIIGYS
;
A
#
# COMPACT_ATOMS: atom_id res chain seq x y z
N MET A 1 20.84 -7.00 -16.30
CA MET A 1 19.96 -7.41 -15.19
C MET A 1 20.24 -8.87 -14.93
N ASP A 2 20.61 -9.21 -13.71
CA ASP A 2 20.83 -10.60 -13.31
C ASP A 2 19.46 -11.19 -12.94
N LEU A 3 18.89 -11.97 -13.85
CA LEU A 3 17.53 -12.52 -13.72
C LEU A 3 17.44 -13.60 -12.64
N ASP A 4 18.53 -14.35 -12.44
CA ASP A 4 18.57 -15.45 -11.47
C ASP A 4 18.64 -14.90 -10.04
N ARG A 5 19.41 -13.82 -9.85
CA ARG A 5 19.56 -13.18 -8.53
C ARG A 5 18.56 -12.04 -8.28
N GLN A 6 17.80 -11.65 -9.32
CA GLN A 6 16.87 -10.53 -9.30
C GLN A 6 17.54 -9.19 -8.92
N PHE A 7 18.77 -8.97 -9.42
CA PHE A 7 19.53 -7.74 -9.18
C PHE A 7 19.68 -6.87 -10.43
N LEU A 8 19.64 -5.56 -10.19
CA LEU A 8 20.04 -4.54 -11.15
C LEU A 8 21.37 -3.93 -10.68
N SER A 9 22.41 -4.06 -11.49
CA SER A 9 23.71 -3.41 -11.26
C SER A 9 23.79 -2.11 -12.04
N ALA A 10 24.04 -1.00 -11.35
CA ALA A 10 24.35 0.29 -11.97
C ALA A 10 25.87 0.47 -11.98
N HIS A 11 26.45 0.67 -13.16
CA HIS A 11 27.87 0.95 -13.32
C HIS A 11 28.07 2.47 -13.36
N LEU A 12 28.96 2.97 -12.52
CA LEU A 12 29.33 4.38 -12.45
C LEU A 12 30.64 4.60 -13.18
N GLU A 13 30.78 5.75 -13.85
CA GLU A 13 32.02 6.13 -14.53
C GLU A 13 33.17 6.34 -13.54
N THR A 14 32.83 6.83 -12.34
CA THR A 14 33.78 7.06 -11.25
C THR A 14 33.37 6.29 -10.00
N PRO A 15 34.34 5.84 -9.19
CA PRO A 15 34.05 5.26 -7.88
C PRO A 15 33.21 6.21 -7.01
N VAL A 16 32.35 5.64 -6.17
CA VAL A 16 31.67 6.41 -5.12
C VAL A 16 32.68 6.86 -4.06
N ILE A 17 32.50 8.06 -3.55
CA ILE A 17 33.30 8.61 -2.47
C ILE A 17 32.60 8.29 -1.15
N GLU A 18 33.37 7.80 -0.18
CA GLU A 18 32.87 7.49 1.15
C GLU A 18 32.27 8.73 1.81
N ASN A 19 31.20 8.55 2.59
CA ASN A 19 30.50 9.62 3.31
C ASN A 19 29.85 10.71 2.44
N VAL A 20 29.75 10.52 1.12
CA VAL A 20 29.02 11.40 0.21
C VAL A 20 27.61 10.86 -0.05
N LYS A 21 26.60 11.74 -0.01
CA LYS A 21 25.21 11.39 -0.34
C LYS A 21 24.99 11.51 -1.84
N TYR A 22 24.55 10.40 -2.44
CA TYR A 22 24.16 10.35 -3.85
C TYR A 22 22.64 10.27 -3.99
N ARG A 23 22.11 10.78 -5.10
CA ARG A 23 20.72 10.57 -5.50
C ARG A 23 20.70 9.71 -6.75
N TYR A 24 20.19 8.50 -6.62
CA TYR A 24 19.87 7.65 -7.75
C TYR A 24 18.45 7.94 -8.23
N SER A 25 18.25 8.01 -9.55
CA SER A 25 16.94 8.24 -10.16
C SER A 25 16.78 7.34 -11.35
N MET A 26 15.64 6.68 -11.44
CA MET A 26 15.34 5.78 -12.53
C MET A 26 13.88 5.86 -12.93
N TYR A 27 13.63 5.60 -14.21
CA TYR A 27 12.31 5.39 -14.76
C TYR A 27 12.16 3.91 -15.06
N TYR A 28 11.02 3.34 -14.69
CA TYR A 28 10.71 1.95 -14.93
C TYR A 28 9.21 1.79 -15.21
N THR A 29 8.86 0.66 -15.80
CA THR A 29 7.48 0.26 -16.02
C THR A 29 7.36 -1.20 -15.63
N THR A 30 6.25 -1.56 -15.01
CA THR A 30 5.94 -2.93 -14.61
C THR A 30 4.48 -3.20 -14.91
N GLU A 31 4.16 -4.43 -15.28
CA GLU A 31 2.79 -4.88 -15.41
C GLU A 31 2.23 -5.25 -14.03
N LEU A 32 0.93 -5.03 -13.84
CA LEU A 32 0.28 -5.48 -12.61
C LEU A 32 0.21 -7.00 -12.59
N GLY A 33 0.66 -7.59 -11.48
CA GLY A 33 0.51 -9.02 -11.25
C GLY A 33 -0.96 -9.46 -11.18
N HIS A 34 -1.18 -10.76 -11.37
CA HIS A 34 -2.47 -11.43 -11.16
C HIS A 34 -2.54 -12.23 -9.86
N HIS A 35 -1.43 -12.30 -9.13
CA HIS A 35 -1.29 -13.00 -7.86
C HIS A 35 -1.06 -11.99 -6.74
N PRO A 36 -1.36 -12.34 -5.48
CA PRO A 36 -1.23 -11.45 -4.32
C PRO A 36 0.24 -11.22 -3.91
N GLN A 37 1.08 -10.76 -4.83
CA GLN A 37 2.51 -10.55 -4.68
C GLN A 37 2.93 -9.30 -5.45
N GLY A 38 3.74 -8.46 -4.82
CA GLY A 38 4.20 -7.22 -5.42
C GLY A 38 3.05 -6.24 -5.56
N PHE A 39 2.92 -5.61 -6.72
CA PHE A 39 1.78 -4.78 -7.06
C PHE A 39 0.88 -5.55 -8.03
N PHE A 40 -0.34 -5.83 -7.61
CA PHE A 40 -1.24 -6.74 -8.30
C PHE A 40 -2.64 -6.17 -8.48
N SER A 41 -3.31 -6.63 -9.53
CA SER A 41 -4.71 -6.33 -9.79
C SER A 41 -5.60 -7.46 -9.31
N PHE A 42 -6.79 -7.11 -8.83
CA PHE A 42 -7.83 -8.06 -8.46
C PHE A 42 -9.18 -7.56 -8.96
N LYS A 43 -10.10 -8.52 -9.14
CA LYS A 43 -11.46 -8.28 -9.60
C LYS A 43 -12.44 -8.56 -8.47
N TYR A 44 -13.57 -7.87 -8.50
CA TYR A 44 -14.68 -8.09 -7.57
C TYR A 44 -15.97 -7.59 -8.21
N SER A 45 -17.11 -8.08 -7.74
CA SER A 45 -18.41 -7.55 -8.15
C SER A 45 -18.85 -6.43 -7.21
N ASP A 46 -19.40 -5.35 -7.78
CA ASP A 46 -20.10 -4.31 -7.01
C ASP A 46 -21.53 -4.74 -6.63
N ALA A 47 -22.25 -3.91 -5.87
CA ALA A 47 -23.66 -4.11 -5.51
C ALA A 47 -24.58 -4.46 -6.69
N ASN A 48 -24.27 -3.99 -7.91
CA ASN A 48 -25.10 -4.20 -9.09
C ASN A 48 -24.67 -5.45 -9.88
N GLY A 49 -23.72 -6.23 -9.34
CA GLY A 49 -23.14 -7.39 -10.00
C GLY A 49 -22.16 -7.04 -11.11
N ALA A 50 -21.82 -5.75 -11.30
CA ALA A 50 -20.87 -5.34 -12.33
C ALA A 50 -19.44 -5.65 -11.87
N GLU A 51 -18.64 -6.24 -12.76
CA GLU A 51 -17.23 -6.53 -12.47
C GLU A 51 -16.43 -5.22 -12.37
N ARG A 52 -15.77 -5.03 -11.24
CA ARG A 52 -14.83 -3.95 -10.95
C ARG A 52 -13.43 -4.51 -10.84
N ARG A 53 -12.45 -3.67 -11.19
CA ARG A 53 -11.02 -3.97 -11.04
C ARG A 53 -10.38 -2.94 -10.11
N SER A 54 -9.59 -3.43 -9.18
CA SER A 54 -8.79 -2.63 -8.25
C SER A 54 -7.37 -3.18 -8.19
N ALA A 55 -6.47 -2.46 -7.52
CA ALA A 55 -5.10 -2.90 -7.34
C ALA A 55 -4.63 -2.71 -5.89
N ALA A 56 -3.77 -3.61 -5.42
CA ALA A 56 -3.22 -3.60 -4.07
C ALA A 56 -1.77 -4.08 -4.10
N THR A 57 -1.05 -3.83 -2.99
CA THR A 57 0.34 -4.24 -2.84
C THR A 57 0.51 -5.24 -1.71
N ALA A 58 1.27 -6.30 -1.95
CA ALA A 58 1.70 -7.27 -0.95
C ALA A 58 3.21 -7.52 -1.11
N PHE A 59 4.01 -6.92 -0.21
CA PHE A 59 5.47 -6.88 -0.38
C PHE A 59 6.24 -7.88 0.46
N GLN A 60 5.64 -8.44 1.50
CA GLN A 60 6.31 -9.47 2.28
C GLN A 60 6.30 -10.82 1.54
N PRO A 61 7.39 -11.61 1.63
CA PRO A 61 8.65 -11.26 2.30
C PRO A 61 9.59 -10.39 1.43
N THR A 62 9.61 -10.60 0.11
CA THR A 62 10.62 -10.03 -0.82
C THR A 62 10.02 -9.61 -2.17
N TYR A 63 8.77 -9.16 -2.16
CA TYR A 63 8.05 -8.77 -3.38
C TYR A 63 8.03 -7.26 -3.63
N ALA A 64 8.63 -6.43 -2.78
CA ALA A 64 8.72 -4.99 -3.05
C ALA A 64 9.45 -4.72 -4.38
N ARG A 65 10.53 -5.47 -4.63
CA ARG A 65 11.30 -5.44 -5.88
C ARG A 65 10.49 -5.71 -7.15
N ARG A 66 9.31 -6.34 -7.05
CA ARG A 66 8.41 -6.59 -8.20
C ARG A 66 7.55 -5.38 -8.56
N ALA A 67 7.38 -4.44 -7.62
CA ALA A 67 6.61 -3.23 -7.84
C ALA A 67 7.49 -2.02 -8.12
N PHE A 68 8.64 -1.91 -7.47
CA PHE A 68 9.59 -0.84 -7.71
C PHE A 68 11.01 -1.30 -7.37
N PRO A 69 12.04 -0.80 -8.08
CA PRO A 69 13.42 -1.13 -7.77
C PRO A 69 13.83 -0.53 -6.43
N CYS A 70 14.30 -1.40 -5.53
CA CYS A 70 14.73 -1.00 -4.18
C CYS A 70 15.70 -2.02 -3.60
N PHE A 71 16.39 -1.61 -2.54
CA PHE A 71 17.12 -2.52 -1.67
C PHE A 71 16.12 -3.29 -0.80
N ASP A 72 15.66 -4.43 -1.29
CA ASP A 72 14.55 -5.21 -0.73
C ASP A 72 15.04 -6.21 0.33
N GLU A 73 15.66 -5.66 1.37
CA GLU A 73 16.14 -6.38 2.56
C GLU A 73 15.62 -5.70 3.84
N PRO A 74 15.08 -6.44 4.83
CA PRO A 74 14.49 -5.85 6.03
C PRO A 74 15.43 -4.96 6.86
N ALA A 75 16.74 -5.23 6.81
CA ALA A 75 17.76 -4.46 7.53
C ALA A 75 17.95 -3.04 6.94
N LEU A 76 17.61 -2.84 5.67
CA LEU A 76 17.83 -1.58 4.95
C LEU A 76 16.59 -0.67 5.04
N LYS A 77 16.40 -0.07 6.21
CA LYS A 77 15.28 0.85 6.46
C LYS A 77 15.46 2.17 5.70
N ALA A 78 14.37 2.68 5.13
CA ALA A 78 14.33 3.96 4.43
C ALA A 78 12.98 4.67 4.63
N THR A 79 12.97 5.99 4.44
CA THR A 79 11.75 6.80 4.41
C THR A 79 11.20 6.87 3.00
N PHE A 80 9.89 6.69 2.85
CA PHE A 80 9.22 6.67 1.55
C PHE A 80 8.27 7.86 1.38
N ASN A 81 8.51 8.66 0.34
CA ASN A 81 7.54 9.64 -0.16
C ASN A 81 6.87 9.05 -1.40
N ILE A 82 5.56 8.80 -1.28
CA ILE A 82 4.77 8.07 -2.30
C ILE A 82 3.89 9.05 -3.07
N SER A 83 3.81 8.83 -4.37
CA SER A 83 2.88 9.53 -5.26
C SER A 83 2.27 8.54 -6.22
N LEU A 84 0.95 8.63 -6.37
CA LEU A 84 0.16 7.72 -7.18
C LEU A 84 -0.84 8.50 -8.01
N ALA A 85 -0.73 8.39 -9.32
CA ALA A 85 -1.78 8.85 -10.22
C ALA A 85 -2.93 7.83 -10.26
N ARG A 86 -4.16 8.33 -10.28
CA ARG A 86 -5.38 7.54 -10.30
C ARG A 86 -6.45 8.24 -11.14
N GLN A 87 -7.43 7.48 -11.62
CA GLN A 87 -8.64 8.04 -12.18
C GLN A 87 -9.46 8.76 -11.08
N THR A 88 -10.30 9.72 -11.48
CA THR A 88 -11.06 10.57 -10.53
C THR A 88 -12.12 9.80 -9.74
N ASN A 89 -12.58 8.67 -10.26
CA ASN A 89 -13.53 7.75 -9.62
C ASN A 89 -12.84 6.69 -8.75
N MET A 90 -11.52 6.71 -8.62
CA MET A 90 -10.79 5.81 -7.73
C MET A 90 -10.29 6.58 -6.53
N THR A 91 -10.02 5.91 -5.41
CA THR A 91 -9.40 6.37 -4.16
C THR A 91 -8.07 5.65 -3.98
N ALA A 92 -7.02 6.41 -3.67
CA ALA A 92 -5.71 5.87 -3.33
C ALA A 92 -5.49 5.97 -1.82
N ILE A 93 -5.09 4.87 -1.20
CA ILE A 93 -4.75 4.78 0.23
C ILE A 93 -3.36 4.21 0.35
N SER A 94 -2.54 4.81 1.20
CA SER A 94 -1.22 4.29 1.55
C SER A 94 -0.98 4.37 3.05
N ASN A 95 0.21 3.99 3.54
CA ASN A 95 0.61 3.98 4.94
C ASN A 95 0.37 5.32 5.67
N MET A 96 0.62 6.45 4.99
CA MET A 96 0.52 7.80 5.57
C MET A 96 -0.75 8.54 5.11
N PRO A 97 -1.22 9.56 5.86
CA PRO A 97 -2.31 10.41 5.42
C PRO A 97 -2.03 11.07 4.07
N LEU A 98 -3.09 11.27 3.29
CA LEU A 98 -2.99 11.96 2.00
C LEU A 98 -2.52 13.41 2.21
N ARG A 99 -1.35 13.75 1.67
CA ARG A 99 -0.80 15.10 1.76
C ARG A 99 -1.50 16.09 0.82
N SER A 100 -1.73 15.70 -0.44
CA SER A 100 -2.37 16.55 -1.45
C SER A 100 -2.87 15.74 -2.64
N THR A 101 -3.81 16.30 -3.41
CA THR A 101 -4.23 15.77 -4.72
C THR A 101 -4.18 16.88 -5.75
N LYS A 102 -3.57 16.63 -6.90
CA LYS A 102 -3.49 17.56 -8.03
C LYS A 102 -4.10 16.91 -9.26
N ARG A 103 -5.02 17.62 -9.92
CA ARG A 103 -5.58 17.17 -11.21
C ARG A 103 -4.53 17.32 -12.30
N MET A 104 -4.37 16.29 -13.12
CA MET A 104 -3.39 16.24 -14.21
C MET A 104 -4.10 16.03 -15.53
N THR A 105 -3.62 16.66 -16.59
CA THR A 105 -4.13 16.49 -17.98
C THR A 105 -3.42 15.36 -18.73
N LYS A 106 -2.22 14.97 -18.27
CA LYS A 106 -1.42 13.86 -18.81
C LYS A 106 -1.01 12.93 -17.68
N TRP A 107 -0.93 11.64 -17.97
CA TRP A 107 -0.42 10.65 -17.01
C TRP A 107 1.06 10.92 -16.73
N PRO A 108 1.48 11.04 -15.46
CA PRO A 108 2.87 11.25 -15.11
C PRO A 108 3.68 9.96 -15.33
N VAL A 109 4.97 10.12 -15.63
CA VAL A 109 5.93 9.02 -15.86
C VAL A 109 6.60 8.56 -14.54
N GLN A 110 6.00 8.83 -13.38
CA GLN A 110 6.60 8.51 -12.07
C GLN A 110 5.58 7.88 -11.12
N TYR A 111 5.92 6.69 -10.62
CA TYR A 111 5.22 6.02 -9.54
C TYR A 111 6.26 5.42 -8.60
N VAL A 112 6.22 5.79 -7.33
CA VAL A 112 6.98 5.14 -6.26
C VAL A 112 5.94 4.69 -5.25
N MET A 113 5.81 3.38 -5.02
CA MET A 113 4.69 2.80 -4.30
C MET A 113 5.17 1.84 -3.23
N ARG A 114 5.06 2.23 -1.95
CA ARG A 114 5.09 1.27 -0.83
C ARG A 114 3.72 1.26 -0.14
N GLY A 115 3.13 0.07 0.11
CA GLY A 115 1.84 -0.11 0.76
C GLY A 115 0.72 0.78 0.21
N THR A 116 0.20 0.49 -0.99
CA THR A 116 -0.84 1.33 -1.60
C THR A 116 -1.97 0.49 -2.20
N ILE A 117 -3.22 0.81 -1.84
CA ILE A 117 -4.42 0.28 -2.50
C ILE A 117 -5.05 1.39 -3.34
N LEU A 118 -5.36 1.05 -4.59
CA LEU A 118 -6.02 1.92 -5.55
C LEU A 118 -7.38 1.27 -5.87
N LYS A 119 -8.47 1.90 -5.40
CA LYS A 119 -9.81 1.27 -5.31
C LYS A 119 -10.94 2.19 -5.75
N SER A 120 -12.02 1.66 -6.32
CA SER A 120 -13.05 2.50 -6.98
C SER A 120 -14.29 2.88 -6.15
N ASP A 121 -14.70 2.09 -5.15
CA ASP A 121 -16.06 2.19 -4.59
C ASP A 121 -16.19 1.87 -3.09
N PHE A 122 -15.08 1.76 -2.36
CA PHE A 122 -15.13 1.45 -0.93
C PHE A 122 -15.52 2.69 -0.12
N GLN A 123 -16.33 2.47 0.90
CA GLN A 123 -16.65 3.48 1.91
C GLN A 123 -15.83 3.23 3.17
N CYS A 124 -15.69 4.24 4.03
CA CYS A 124 -15.01 4.10 5.29
C CYS A 124 -15.89 4.50 6.47
N LEU A 125 -15.78 3.72 7.55
CA LEU A 125 -16.14 4.14 8.89
C LEU A 125 -14.87 4.57 9.62
N GLN A 126 -14.98 5.58 10.47
CA GLN A 126 -13.85 6.15 11.20
C GLN A 126 -14.22 6.37 12.67
N ALA A 127 -13.29 6.04 13.56
CA ALA A 127 -13.28 6.43 14.96
C ALA A 127 -11.86 6.92 15.28
N ASP A 128 -11.75 8.16 15.74
CA ASP A 128 -10.47 8.85 15.97
C ASP A 128 -9.55 8.78 14.73
N THR A 129 -8.41 8.09 14.86
CA THR A 129 -7.40 7.90 13.81
C THR A 129 -7.54 6.56 13.07
N ASN A 130 -8.44 5.68 13.52
CA ASN A 130 -8.68 4.37 12.94
C ASN A 130 -9.78 4.44 11.88
N LYS A 131 -9.56 3.80 10.73
CA LYS A 131 -10.56 3.70 9.66
C LYS A 131 -10.69 2.28 9.17
N ILE A 132 -11.93 1.83 9.01
CA ILE A 132 -12.23 0.56 8.33
C ILE A 132 -12.81 0.87 6.97
N TRP A 133 -12.18 0.35 5.93
CA TRP A 133 -12.63 0.48 4.57
C TRP A 133 -13.22 -0.84 4.09
N ALA A 134 -14.45 -0.78 3.61
CA ALA A 134 -15.14 -1.94 3.08
C ALA A 134 -16.00 -1.55 1.88
N ARG A 135 -16.46 -2.54 1.12
CA ARG A 135 -17.49 -2.27 0.10
C ARG A 135 -18.79 -1.85 0.77
N LYS A 136 -19.61 -1.09 0.05
CA LYS A 136 -20.85 -0.52 0.59
C LYS A 136 -21.78 -1.60 1.17
N GLU A 137 -21.80 -2.78 0.57
CA GLU A 137 -22.71 -3.88 0.92
C GLU A 137 -22.38 -4.48 2.29
N VAL A 138 -21.09 -4.54 2.65
CA VAL A 138 -20.57 -5.08 3.91
C VAL A 138 -20.17 -3.98 4.91
N LEU A 139 -20.49 -2.71 4.64
CA LEU A 139 -20.12 -1.60 5.52
C LEU A 139 -20.76 -1.71 6.91
N HIS A 140 -21.90 -2.39 7.03
CA HIS A 140 -22.55 -2.63 8.31
C HIS A 140 -21.71 -3.53 9.24
N GLU A 141 -20.93 -4.47 8.69
CA GLU A 141 -19.98 -5.31 9.43
C GLU A 141 -18.71 -4.53 9.81
N ALA A 142 -18.36 -3.50 9.05
CA ALA A 142 -17.18 -2.67 9.30
C ALA A 142 -17.24 -1.93 10.65
N LYS A 143 -18.45 -1.72 11.21
CA LYS A 143 -18.62 -1.10 12.54
C LYS A 143 -18.04 -1.98 13.64
N TYR A 144 -18.34 -3.28 13.63
CA TYR A 144 -17.78 -4.21 14.58
C TYR A 144 -16.25 -4.25 14.49
N ALA A 145 -15.71 -4.32 13.26
CA ALA A 145 -14.26 -4.27 13.04
C ALA A 145 -13.63 -2.97 13.56
N LEU A 146 -14.32 -1.83 13.45
CA LEU A 146 -13.85 -0.54 13.93
C LEU A 146 -13.76 -0.52 15.46
N ASP A 147 -14.81 -0.98 16.13
CA ASP A 147 -14.87 -1.01 17.59
C ASP A 147 -13.78 -1.92 18.18
N ILE A 148 -13.57 -3.10 17.58
CA ILE A 148 -12.50 -4.02 17.96
C ILE A 148 -11.12 -3.41 17.68
N THR A 149 -10.91 -2.82 16.50
CA THR A 149 -9.62 -2.21 16.15
C THR A 149 -9.24 -1.13 17.15
N SER A 150 -10.18 -0.22 17.48
CA SER A 150 -9.94 0.84 18.45
C SER A 150 -9.66 0.30 19.85
N SER A 151 -10.38 -0.74 20.28
CA SER A 151 -10.17 -1.37 21.59
C SER A 151 -8.81 -2.05 21.68
N VAL A 152 -8.39 -2.75 20.63
CA VAL A 152 -7.09 -3.45 20.55
C VAL A 152 -5.93 -2.45 20.48
N CYS A 153 -6.06 -1.38 19.70
CA CYS A 153 -5.06 -0.31 19.65
C CYS A 153 -4.85 0.29 21.05
N LYS A 154 -5.93 0.68 21.72
CA LYS A 154 -5.87 1.25 23.06
C LYS A 154 -5.24 0.29 24.06
N PHE A 155 -5.62 -0.98 24.03
CA PHE A 155 -5.02 -2.01 24.89
C PHE A 155 -3.51 -2.12 24.70
N PHE A 156 -3.01 -2.14 23.45
CA PHE A 156 -1.57 -2.25 23.21
C PHE A 156 -0.80 -0.98 23.54
N GLU A 157 -1.40 0.20 23.33
CA GLU A 157 -0.80 1.47 23.76
C GLU A 157 -0.62 1.52 25.28
N GLU A 158 -1.63 1.07 26.04
CA GLU A 158 -1.57 0.98 27.50
C GLU A 158 -0.60 -0.11 27.97
N TYR A 159 -0.65 -1.29 27.35
CA TYR A 159 0.17 -2.44 27.74
C TYR A 159 1.67 -2.21 27.52
N PHE A 160 2.04 -1.66 26.36
CA PHE A 160 3.44 -1.35 26.05
C PHE A 160 3.87 0.03 26.56
N ASN A 161 2.94 0.85 27.04
CA ASN A 161 3.15 2.25 27.42
C ASN A 161 3.83 3.06 26.29
N ILE A 162 3.42 2.81 25.06
CA ILE A 162 3.94 3.43 23.83
C ILE A 162 2.75 3.77 22.94
N SER A 163 2.58 5.06 22.63
CA SER A 163 1.55 5.51 21.69
C SER A 163 1.80 4.97 20.28
N TYR A 164 0.72 4.75 19.53
CA TYR A 164 0.81 4.34 18.15
C TYR A 164 1.58 5.41 17.33
N PRO A 165 2.67 5.03 16.62
CA PRO A 165 3.63 6.01 16.10
C PRO A 165 3.16 6.72 14.83
N LEU A 166 2.04 6.28 14.22
CA LEU A 166 1.52 6.85 12.98
C LEU A 166 0.23 7.63 13.23
N PRO A 167 -0.05 8.69 12.44
CA PRO A 167 -1.23 9.52 12.63
C PRO A 167 -2.55 8.85 12.23
N LYS A 168 -2.50 7.63 11.66
CA LYS A 168 -3.68 6.86 11.25
C LYS A 168 -3.39 5.36 11.19
N LEU A 169 -4.46 4.58 11.32
CA LEU A 169 -4.47 3.16 10.97
C LEU A 169 -5.67 2.90 10.05
N ASP A 170 -5.40 2.49 8.80
CA ASP A 170 -6.44 2.02 7.89
C ASP A 170 -6.50 0.48 7.90
N VAL A 171 -7.67 -0.11 8.09
CA VAL A 171 -7.92 -1.53 7.83
C VAL A 171 -8.79 -1.63 6.59
N ILE A 172 -8.41 -2.46 5.62
CA ILE A 172 -9.11 -2.55 4.33
C ILE A 172 -9.57 -3.99 4.12
N ALA A 173 -10.89 -4.18 4.06
CA ALA A 173 -11.53 -5.46 3.82
C ALA A 173 -11.71 -5.71 2.31
N LEU A 174 -10.86 -6.57 1.73
CA LEU A 174 -10.92 -6.95 0.33
C LEU A 174 -11.86 -8.15 0.09
N PRO A 175 -12.58 -8.20 -1.03
CA PRO A 175 -13.60 -9.21 -1.31
C PRO A 175 -13.07 -10.57 -1.81
N SER A 176 -11.92 -11.05 -1.31
CA SER A 176 -11.25 -12.25 -1.82
C SER A 176 -10.93 -13.25 -0.71
N SER A 177 -11.60 -14.40 -0.71
CA SER A 177 -11.51 -15.43 0.33
C SER A 177 -10.16 -16.16 0.44
N ASN A 178 -9.26 -16.00 -0.53
CA ASN A 178 -8.09 -16.88 -0.68
C ASN A 178 -6.74 -16.22 -0.35
N MET A 179 -6.75 -15.11 0.39
CA MET A 179 -5.54 -14.37 0.69
C MET A 179 -5.39 -14.17 2.20
N MET A 180 -4.14 -14.19 2.66
CA MET A 180 -3.80 -13.92 4.06
C MET A 180 -3.78 -12.41 4.32
N ALA A 181 -4.12 -12.02 5.54
CA ALA A 181 -4.05 -10.63 5.95
C ALA A 181 -2.60 -10.10 5.85
N PHE A 182 -2.42 -8.86 5.42
CA PHE A 182 -1.10 -8.22 5.30
C PHE A 182 -1.01 -6.98 6.17
N GLU A 183 0.09 -6.86 6.92
CA GLU A 183 0.29 -5.88 7.98
C GLU A 183 1.25 -4.76 7.58
N ALA A 184 0.89 -3.98 6.56
CA ALA A 184 1.69 -2.78 6.25
C ALA A 184 1.50 -1.73 7.36
N TRP A 185 2.57 -1.02 7.71
CA TRP A 185 2.54 -0.06 8.81
C TRP A 185 1.55 1.09 8.52
N GLY A 186 0.45 1.21 9.29
CA GLY A 186 -0.61 2.19 9.03
C GLY A 186 -1.64 1.76 7.97
N THR A 187 -1.50 0.55 7.40
CA THR A 187 -2.49 -0.05 6.49
C THR A 187 -2.51 -1.57 6.61
N ILE A 188 -3.56 -2.10 7.23
CA ILE A 188 -3.82 -3.54 7.31
C ILE A 188 -4.78 -3.94 6.19
N ILE A 189 -4.48 -5.03 5.50
CA ILE A 189 -5.37 -5.61 4.49
C ILE A 189 -5.94 -6.90 5.07
N GLY A 190 -7.25 -6.98 5.21
CA GLY A 190 -8.00 -8.18 5.57
C GLY A 190 -8.98 -8.55 4.45
N TYR A 191 -9.75 -9.62 4.65
CA TYR A 191 -10.73 -10.09 3.67
C TYR A 191 -12.09 -10.30 4.30
N SER A 192 -13.14 -10.09 3.49
CA SER A 192 -14.55 -10.22 3.84
C SER A 192 -15.29 -11.05 2.81
#